data_AF-A0A2V7IUY8-F1
#
_entry.id   AF-A0A2V7IUY8-F1
#
_cell.length_a   1.000
_cell.length_b   1.000
_cell.length_c   1.000
_cell.angle_alpha   90.00
_cell.angle_beta   90.00
_cell.angle_gamma   90.00
#
_symmetry.space_group_name_H-M   'P 1'
#
loop_
_entity.id
_entity.type
_entity.pdbx_description
1 polymer ?
#
loop_
_entity_poly.entity_id
_entity_poly.type
_entity_poly.pdbx_seq_one_letter_code
_entity_poly.pdbx_strand_id
1 'polypeptide(L)' 'RGAETVIVGIQPEVAFAMVQLGLTLKGVSTALDLEEGLAFLDRQARERSERVQGRNPRG' A
#
# COMPACT_ATOMS: atom_id res chain seq x y z
N ARG A 1 -13.82 8.49 0.36
CA ARG A 1 -12.82 9.56 0.11
C ARG A 1 -11.64 9.22 1.01
N GLY A 2 -10.46 9.03 0.43
CA GLY A 2 -9.27 8.60 1.15
C GLY A 2 -8.10 8.49 0.17
N ALA A 3 -6.89 8.58 0.70
CA ALA A 3 -5.67 8.30 -0.06
C ALA A 3 -5.28 6.83 0.15
N GLU A 4 -4.72 6.23 -0.88
CA GLU A 4 -3.98 4.98 -0.73
C GLU A 4 -2.64 5.29 -0.05
N THR A 5 -2.27 4.47 0.93
CA THR A 5 -1.11 4.73 1.78
C THR A 5 -0.23 3.50 1.89
N VAL A 6 1.07 3.76 2.02
CA VAL A 6 2.11 2.76 2.29
C VAL A 6 3.02 3.30 3.38
N ILE A 7 3.40 2.46 4.33
CA ILE A 7 4.41 2.80 5.35
C ILE A 7 5.76 2.25 4.90
N VAL A 8 6.81 3.06 4.97
CA VAL A 8 8.16 2.69 4.51
C VAL A 8 9.21 2.91 5.59
N GLY A 9 10.33 2.18 5.51
CA GLY A 9 11.48 2.41 6.38
C GLY A 9 11.25 2.05 7.85
N ILE A 10 10.33 1.12 8.13
CA ILE A 10 10.11 0.65 9.51
C ILE A 10 11.35 -0.12 9.95
N GLN A 11 12.02 0.36 10.99
CA GLN A 11 13.11 -0.38 11.61
C GLN A 11 12.59 -1.68 12.22
N PRO A 12 13.31 -2.82 12.08
CA PRO A 12 12.89 -4.10 12.62
C PRO A 12 12.54 -4.06 14.12
N GLU A 13 13.32 -3.31 14.91
CA GLU A 13 13.11 -3.17 16.36
C GLU A 13 11.81 -2.43 16.67
N VAL A 14 11.48 -1.42 15.85
CA VAL A 14 10.22 -0.66 15.96
C VAL A 14 9.05 -1.54 15.55
N ALA A 15 9.16 -2.28 14.44
CA ALA A 15 8.13 -3.23 14.01
C ALA A 15 7.85 -4.27 15.10
N PHE A 16 8.90 -4.78 15.74
CA PHE A 16 8.79 -5.74 16.83
C PHE A 16 8.09 -5.14 18.06
N ALA A 17 8.42 -3.91 18.45
CA ALA A 17 7.75 -3.21 19.54
C ALA A 17 6.26 -2.94 19.22
N MET A 18 5.95 -2.55 17.99
CA MET A 18 4.56 -2.34 17.54
C MET A 18 3.71 -3.59 17.74
N VAL A 19 4.23 -4.77 17.35
CA VAL A 19 3.53 -6.05 17.53
C VAL A 19 3.31 -6.37 19.02
N GLN A 20 4.32 -6.16 19.87
CA GLN A 20 4.19 -6.38 21.31
C GLN A 20 3.18 -5.44 21.98
N LEU A 21 3.07 -4.20 21.49
CA LEU A 21 2.10 -3.22 21.96
C LEU A 21 0.69 -3.46 21.39
N GLY A 22 0.49 -4.50 20.59
CA GLY A 22 -0.80 -4.84 19.98
C GLY A 22 -1.18 -3.98 18.78
N LEU A 23 -0.24 -3.22 18.21
CA LEU A 23 -0.46 -2.45 16.99
C LEU A 23 -0.36 -3.39 15.78
N THR A 24 -1.46 -3.53 15.04
CA THR A 24 -1.50 -4.35 13.82
C THR A 24 -1.64 -3.45 12.60
N LEU A 25 -0.81 -3.70 11.58
CA LEU A 25 -0.87 -2.99 10.29
C LEU A 25 -1.81 -3.69 9.30
N LYS A 26 -2.89 -4.31 9.80
CA LYS A 26 -3.79 -5.10 8.96
C LYS A 26 -4.48 -4.19 7.93
N GLY A 27 -4.22 -4.46 6.65
CA GLY A 27 -4.78 -3.68 5.54
C GLY A 27 -3.98 -2.41 5.20
N VAL A 28 -2.82 -2.18 5.83
CA VAL A 28 -1.88 -1.15 5.43
C VAL A 28 -0.70 -1.81 4.73
N SER A 29 -0.37 -1.32 3.54
CA SER A 29 0.81 -1.80 2.80
C SER A 29 2.09 -1.28 3.45
N THR A 30 3.14 -2.09 3.43
CA THR A 30 4.48 -1.72 3.92
C THR A 30 5.53 -2.00 2.86
N ALA A 31 6.57 -1.17 2.78
CA ALA A 31 7.74 -1.41 1.93
C ALA A 31 9.04 -1.18 2.70
N LEU A 32 10.17 -1.70 2.18
CA LEU A 32 11.47 -1.57 2.83
C LEU A 32 11.94 -0.12 2.82
N ASP A 33 11.79 0.54 1.68
CA ASP A 33 12.24 1.91 1.45
C ASP A 33 11.21 2.72 0.65
N LEU A 34 11.55 4.00 0.44
CA LEU A 34 10.68 4.94 -0.25
C LEU A 34 10.48 4.59 -1.72
N GLU A 35 11.52 4.10 -2.39
CA GLU A 35 11.52 3.83 -3.82
C GLU A 35 10.57 2.66 -4.12
N GLU A 36 10.67 1.59 -3.34
CA GLU A 36 9.73 0.47 -3.38
C GLU A 36 8.31 0.91 -3.04
N GLY A 37 8.13 1.78 -2.03
CA GLY A 37 6.83 2.31 -1.65
C GLY A 37 6.15 3.12 -2.76
N LEU A 38 6.90 3.97 -3.46
CA LEU A 38 6.39 4.74 -4.58
C LEU A 38 6.06 3.85 -5.78
N ALA A 39 6.92 2.86 -6.07
CA ALA A 39 6.67 1.89 -7.13
C ALA A 39 5.42 1.03 -6.85
N PHE A 40 5.18 0.69 -5.58
CA PHE A 40 3.96 0.01 -5.14
C PHE A 40 2.71 0.87 -5.42
N LEU A 41 2.72 2.14 -5.01
CA LEU A 41 1.59 3.04 -5.22
C LEU A 41 1.32 3.31 -6.71
N ASP A 42 2.36 3.49 -7.53
CA ASP A 42 2.19 3.68 -8.98
C ASP A 42 1.52 2.46 -9.63
N ARG A 43 1.93 1.25 -9.23
CA ARG A 43 1.30 0.01 -9.72
C ARG A 43 -0.16 -0.07 -9.34
N GLN A 44 -0.50 0.19 -8.08
CA GLN A 44 -1.90 0.18 -7.61
C GLN A 44 -2.75 1.22 -8.33
N ALA A 45 -2.21 2.42 -8.57
CA ALA A 45 -2.89 3.48 -9.32
C ALA A 45 -3.19 3.06 -10.77
N ARG A 46 -2.25 2.38 -11.43
CA ARG A 46 -2.43 1.84 -12.80
C ARG A 46 -3.49 0.74 -12.83
N GLU A 47 -3.37 -0.27 -11.96
CA GLU A 47 -4.33 -1.38 -11.86
C GLU A 47 -5.76 -0.87 -11.61
N ARG A 48 -5.90 0.15 -10.76
CA ARG A 48 -7.19 0.80 -10.49
C ARG A 48 -7.75 1.49 -11.75
N SER A 49 -6.90 2.16 -12.51
CA SER A 49 -7.29 2.83 -13.76
C SER A 49 -7.72 1.82 -14.83
N GLU A 50 -6.99 0.71 -14.98
CA GLU A 50 -7.31 -0.37 -15.91
C GLU A 50 -8.64 -1.05 -15.57
N ARG A 51 -8.92 -1.32 -14.28
CA ARG A 51 -10.21 -1.86 -13.84
C ARG A 51 -11.38 -0.93 -14.13
N VAL A 52 -11.16 0.38 -14.05
CA VAL A 52 -12.17 1.39 -14.41
C VAL A 52 -12.38 1.42 -15.92
N GLN A 53 -11.32 1.30 -16.72
CA GLN A 53 -11.36 1.35 -18.19
C GLN A 53 -11.93 0.06 -18.83
N GLY A 54 -11.62 -1.11 -18.25
CA GLY A 54 -12.08 -2.41 -18.74
C GLY A 54 -13.57 -2.70 -18.54
N ARG A 55 -14.30 -1.80 -17.85
CA ARG A 55 -15.75 -1.88 -17.68
C ARG A 55 -16.48 -1.03 -18.73
N ASN A 56 -16.22 -1.29 -20.01
CA ASN A 56 -17.06 -0.78 -21.10
C ASN A 56 -17.89 -1.92 -21.71
N PRO A 57 -19.10 -2.22 -21.20
CA PRO A 57 -19.99 -3.23 -21.79
C PRO A 57 -20.88 -2.67 -22.91
N ARG A 58 -20.47 -1.61 -23.64
CA ARG A 58 -21.26 -1.11 -24.77
C ARG A 58 -20.94 -1.86 -26.06
N GLY A 59 -21.50 -3.06 -26.15
CA GLY A 59 -22.09 -3.61 -27.37
C GLY A 59 -23.59 -3.44 -27.30
#